data_AF-A0A3M2CZU2-F1
#
_entry.id   AF-A0A3M2CZU2-F1
#
_cell.length_a   1.000
_cell.length_b   1.000
_cell.length_c   1.000
_cell.angle_alpha   90.00
_cell.angle_beta   90.00
_cell.angle_gamma   90.00
#
_symmetry.space_group_name_H-M   'P 1'
#
loop_
_entity.id
_entity.type
_entity.pdbx_description
1 polymer ?
#
loop_
_entity_poly.entity_id
_entity_poly.type
_entity_poly.pdbx_seq_one_letter_code
_entity_poly.pdbx_strand_id
1 'polypeptide(L)' 'MEVKVINNNVDKALKVAKKKLAADGLFRELKRRRYYEKPSVKRKAKEREAARRRQKWLAKHRPF' A
#
# COMPACT_ATOMS: atom_id res chain seq x y z
N MET A 1 -3.35 -11.19 -10.36
CA MET A 1 -2.33 -11.38 -9.30
C MET A 1 -2.32 -12.84 -8.93
N GLU A 2 -1.23 -13.57 -9.18
CA GLU A 2 -1.12 -15.00 -8.87
C GLU A 2 -0.01 -15.26 -7.85
N VAL A 3 -0.22 -16.27 -6.99
CA VAL A 3 0.78 -16.79 -6.06
C VAL A 3 0.82 -18.31 -6.18
N LYS A 4 1.92 -18.82 -6.73
CA LYS A 4 2.16 -20.26 -6.84
C LYS A 4 2.60 -20.80 -5.48
N VAL A 5 1.99 -21.91 -5.06
CA VAL A 5 2.39 -22.62 -3.84
C VAL A 5 3.52 -23.58 -4.23
N ILE A 6 4.65 -23.48 -3.53
CA ILE A 6 5.82 -24.33 -3.77
C ILE A 6 5.99 -25.24 -2.56
N ASN A 7 6.25 -26.54 -2.79
CA ASN A 7 6.51 -27.54 -1.76
C ASN A 7 5.39 -27.70 -0.73
N ASN A 8 4.13 -27.59 -1.17
CA ASN A 8 2.93 -27.63 -0.30
C ASN A 8 2.93 -26.61 0.86
N ASN A 9 3.76 -25.56 0.80
CA ASN A 9 3.85 -24.58 1.87
C ASN A 9 2.82 -23.47 1.69
N VAL A 10 1.60 -23.74 2.13
CA VAL A 10 0.45 -22.86 2.01
C VAL A 10 0.58 -21.60 2.89
N ASP A 11 1.08 -21.73 4.13
CA ASP A 11 1.25 -20.58 5.03
C ASP A 11 2.18 -19.51 4.43
N LYS A 12 3.30 -19.95 3.85
CA LYS A 12 4.25 -19.04 3.19
C LYS A 12 3.61 -18.38 1.97
N ALA A 13 2.85 -19.13 1.16
CA ALA A 13 2.14 -18.58 0.02
C ALA A 13 1.11 -17.51 0.44
N LEU A 14 0.36 -17.74 1.52
CA LEU A 14 -0.58 -16.76 2.08
C LEU A 14 0.11 -15.49 2.57
N LYS A 15 1.25 -15.62 3.27
CA LYS A 15 2.06 -14.47 3.70
C LYS A 15 2.57 -13.65 2.51
N VAL A 16 3.05 -14.31 1.46
CA VAL A 16 3.50 -13.64 0.22
C VAL A 16 2.33 -12.95 -0.48
N ALA A 17 1.18 -13.61 -0.60
CA ALA A 17 -0.03 -13.03 -1.17
C ALA A 17 -0.45 -11.76 -0.42
N LYS A 18 -0.56 -11.83 0.91
CA LYS A 18 -0.88 -10.69 1.77
C LYS A 18 0.12 -9.54 1.59
N LYS A 19 1.42 -9.83 1.53
CA LYS A 19 2.47 -8.81 1.35
C LYS A 19 2.38 -8.14 -0.02
N LYS A 20 2.18 -8.92 -1.08
CA LYS A 20 1.99 -8.37 -2.43
C LYS A 20 0.71 -7.52 -2.52
N LEU A 21 -0.41 -7.96 -1.93
CA LEU A 21 -1.67 -7.18 -1.90
C LEU A 21 -1.52 -5.86 -1.15
N ALA A 22 -0.71 -5.85 -0.08
CA ALA A 22 -0.38 -4.64 0.65
C ALA A 22 0.53 -3.71 -0.15
N ALA A 23 1.47 -4.26 -0.93
CA ALA A 23 2.37 -3.49 -1.80
C ALA A 23 1.61 -2.83 -2.97
N ASP A 24 0.67 -3.56 -3.57
CA ASP A 24 -0.23 -3.05 -4.62
C ASP A 24 -1.18 -1.97 -4.08
N GLY A 25 -1.34 -1.89 -2.75
CA GLY A 25 -2.17 -0.88 -2.09
C GLY A 25 -3.68 -1.16 -2.19
N LEU A 26 -4.07 -2.36 -2.62
CA LEU A 26 -5.47 -2.72 -2.88
C LEU A 26 -6.36 -2.48 -1.66
N PHE A 27 -5.93 -2.91 -0.47
CA PHE A 27 -6.69 -2.69 0.77
C PHE A 27 -6.92 -1.20 1.07
N ARG A 28 -5.97 -0.35 0.70
CA ARG A 28 -6.07 1.09 0.91
C ARG A 28 -7.01 1.74 -0.09
N GLU A 29 -7.04 1.24 -1.32
CA GLU A 29 -7.98 1.65 -2.35
C GLU A 29 -9.40 1.22 -2.02
N LEU A 30 -9.61 -0.02 -1.59
CA LEU A 30 -10.91 -0.51 -1.13
C LEU A 30 -11.47 0.36 0.01
N LYS A 31 -10.63 0.73 0.99
CA LYS A 31 -11.03 1.64 2.06
C LYS A 31 -11.42 3.03 1.56
N ARG A 32 -10.71 3.56 0.57
CA ARG A 32 -11.00 4.87 -0.05
C ARG A 32 -12.29 4.88 -0.87
N ARG A 33 -12.60 3.76 -1.53
CA ARG A 33 -13.77 3.62 -2.40
C ARG A 33 -15.05 3.24 -1.65
N ARG A 34 -14.97 2.93 -0.35
CA ARG A 34 -16.13 2.51 0.47
C ARG A 34 -17.24 3.57 0.51
N TYR A 35 -16.88 4.85 0.45
CA TYR A 35 -17.83 5.96 0.48
C TYR A 35 -17.41 7.04 -0.52
N TYR A 36 -18.36 7.85 -0.96
CA TYR A 36 -18.05 9.02 -1.77
C TYR A 36 -17.23 10.04 -0.97
N GLU A 37 -16.15 10.53 -1.57
CA GLU A 37 -15.31 11.59 -1.00
C GLU A 37 -15.30 12.77 -1.98
N LYS A 38 -15.64 13.96 -1.48
CA LYS A 38 -15.61 15.19 -2.30
C LYS A 38 -14.24 15.37 -2.96
N PRO A 39 -14.18 15.88 -4.20
CA PRO A 39 -12.92 16.00 -4.95
C PRO A 39 -11.85 16.84 -4.22
N SER A 40 -12.27 17.89 -3.50
CA SER A 40 -11.37 18.70 -2.67
C SER A 40 -10.70 17.89 -1.54
N VAL A 41 -11.47 17.04 -0.86
CA VAL A 41 -10.95 16.17 0.22
C VAL A 41 -9.99 15.13 -0.35
N LYS A 42 -10.33 14.55 -1.50
CA LYS A 42 -9.46 13.62 -2.24
C LYS A 42 -8.13 14.27 -2.64
N ARG A 43 -8.15 15.52 -3.10
CA ARG A 43 -6.95 16.29 -3.46
C ARG A 43 -6.05 16.51 -2.22
N LYS A 44 -6.62 16.98 -1.12
CA LYS A 44 -5.91 17.18 0.15
C LYS A 44 -5.31 15.88 0.70
N ALA A 45 -6.03 14.76 0.59
CA ALA A 45 -5.55 13.46 1.00
C ALA A 45 -4.37 12.96 0.14
N LYS A 46 -4.40 13.21 -1.18
CA LYS A 46 -3.31 12.87 -2.11
C LYS A 46 -2.05 13.66 -1.79
N GLU A 47 -2.16 14.97 -1.59
CA GLU A 47 -1.04 15.85 -1.23
C GLU A 47 -0.40 15.42 0.09
N ARG A 48 -1.21 15.19 1.12
CA ARG A 48 -0.74 14.71 2.42
C ARG A 48 -0.02 13.37 2.33
N GLU A 49 -0.55 12.43 1.54
CA GLU A 49 0.11 11.14 1.31
C GLU A 49 1.45 11.29 0.60
N ALA A 50 1.52 12.13 -0.44
CA ALA A 50 2.75 12.40 -1.17
C ALA A 50 3.81 13.03 -0.27
N ALA A 51 3.43 14.00 0.57
CA ALA A 51 4.33 14.59 1.56
C ALA A 51 4.87 13.55 2.55
N ARG A 52 4.00 12.68 3.10
CA ARG A 52 4.44 11.58 3.98
C ARG A 52 5.40 10.62 3.29
N ARG A 53 5.17 10.26 2.01
CA ARG A 53 6.11 9.40 1.26
C ARG A 53 7.45 10.07 1.06
N ARG A 54 7.47 11.36 0.70
CA ARG A 54 8.70 12.15 0.57
C ARG A 54 9.48 12.18 1.89
N GLN A 55 8.80 12.46 3.01
CA GLN A 55 9.46 12.48 4.33
C GLN A 55 10.04 11.12 4.72
N LYS A 56 9.31 10.02 4.47
CA LYS A 56 9.84 8.66 4.70
C LYS A 56 11.04 8.35 3.81
N TRP A 57 11.05 8.82 2.57
CA TRP A 57 12.17 8.64 1.66
C TRP A 57 13.39 9.41 2.15
N LEU A 58 13.22 10.69 2.53
CA LEU A 58 14.28 11.53 3.08
C LEU A 58 14.86 10.93 4.37
N ALA A 59 14.02 10.48 5.30
CA ALA A 59 14.48 9.84 6.53
C ALA A 59 15.31 8.58 6.28
N LYS A 60 15.01 7.82 5.22
CA LYS A 60 15.76 6.61 4.84
C LYS A 60 17.11 6.93 4.18
N HIS A 61 17.21 8.04 3.46
CA HIS A 61 18.40 8.45 2.71
C HIS A 61 19.13 9.61 3.37
N ARG A 62 18.84 9.91 4.64
CA ARG A 62 19.52 10.98 5.35
C ARG A 62 20.98 10.55 5.54
N PRO A 63 21.96 11.29 4.99
CA PRO A 63 23.36 11.04 5.34
C PRO A 63 23.53 11.26 6.84
N PHE A 64 24.46 10.53 7.43
CA PHE A 64 24.80 10.62 8.86
C PHE A 64 25.16 12.04 9.26
#